data_AF-A0A5C4V4D1-F1
#
_entry.id   AF-A0A5C4V4D1-F1
#
_cell.length_a   1.000
_cell.length_b   1.000
_cell.length_c   1.000
_cell.angle_alpha   90.00
_cell.angle_beta   90.00
_cell.angle_gamma   90.00
#
_symmetry.space_group_name_H-M   'P 1'
#
loop_
_entity.id
_entity.type
_entity.pdbx_description
1 polymer ?
#
loop_
_entity_poly.entity_id
_entity_poly.type
_entity_poly.pdbx_seq_one_letter_code
_entity_poly.pdbx_strand_id
1 'polypeptide(L)'
;MRSSTPVSCPRTRSWFRSRDQMALRIHDGAFSAMDLTARHPRTGELLSTVKFMVQTLAAAGELQRDLQRELTYDGLRAADAKGNKGGRRPAVPADKTAGVRTSYLEGRSIAALARDHGVSRGAIRTAVADLMPDHTAIEEDVPAPELPVTLDMPGRVADFLRTTELEPAERAALHHGLTVRHGQGYTLRITAVPAVHRRLLDLSQPLDGAPGTAVIPAQRKARREYKNRVTALGAPA
;
A
#
# COMPACT_ATOMS: atom_id res chain seq x y z
N MET A 1 -6.16 19.01 -70.18
CA MET A 1 -6.20 17.93 -69.18
C MET A 1 -4.77 17.52 -68.87
N ARG A 2 -4.22 17.92 -67.71
CA ARG A 2 -2.87 17.55 -67.28
C ARG A 2 -3.00 16.36 -66.34
N SER A 3 -2.41 15.23 -66.72
CA SER A 3 -2.28 14.03 -65.89
C SER A 3 -1.15 14.22 -64.87
N SER A 4 -1.51 14.24 -63.59
CA SER A 4 -0.57 14.23 -62.47
C SER A 4 -0.21 12.79 -62.11
N THR A 5 0.97 12.34 -62.53
CA THR A 5 1.61 11.14 -61.97
C THR A 5 2.29 11.50 -60.64
N PRO A 6 2.07 10.77 -59.54
CA PRO A 6 2.79 11.01 -58.31
C PRO A 6 4.21 10.44 -58.44
N VAL A 7 5.20 11.34 -58.38
CA VAL A 7 6.62 10.98 -58.29
C VAL A 7 6.86 10.31 -56.94
N SER A 8 7.07 9.01 -56.95
CA SER A 8 7.48 8.24 -55.78
C SER A 8 8.94 8.54 -55.47
N CYS A 9 9.19 9.22 -54.35
CA CYS A 9 10.52 9.55 -53.87
C CYS A 9 11.16 8.32 -53.19
N PRO A 10 12.28 7.74 -53.69
CA PRO A 10 12.87 6.52 -53.13
C PRO A 10 13.58 6.72 -51.79
N ARG A 11 13.75 7.97 -51.34
CA ARG A 11 14.69 8.34 -50.27
C ARG A 11 14.11 8.22 -48.85
N THR A 12 12.78 8.12 -48.70
CA THR A 12 12.11 7.98 -47.40
C THR A 12 11.93 6.52 -46.96
N ARG A 13 12.03 5.54 -47.89
CA ARG A 13 12.00 4.10 -47.54
C ARG A 13 13.30 3.59 -46.90
N SER A 14 14.45 4.23 -47.14
CA SER A 14 15.72 3.81 -46.55
C SER A 14 15.88 4.24 -45.08
N TRP A 15 15.27 5.38 -44.71
CA TRP A 15 15.35 5.92 -43.35
C TRP A 15 14.60 5.06 -42.31
N PHE A 16 13.50 4.40 -42.70
CA PHE A 16 12.76 3.50 -41.81
C PHE A 16 13.46 2.15 -41.58
N ARG A 17 14.45 1.78 -42.42
CA ARG A 17 15.19 0.52 -42.31
C ARG A 17 16.42 0.63 -41.40
N SER A 18 16.86 1.84 -41.09
CA SER A 18 18.14 2.08 -40.41
C SER A 18 18.01 2.38 -38.91
N ARG A 19 16.80 2.40 -38.34
CA ARG A 19 16.58 2.93 -36.98
C ARG A 19 16.31 1.91 -35.87
N ASP A 20 16.13 0.62 -36.12
CA ASP A 20 15.84 -0.34 -35.03
C ASP A 20 16.45 -1.73 -35.26
N GLN A 21 17.77 -1.88 -35.07
CA GLN A 21 18.35 -3.18 -34.66
C GLN A 21 19.43 -2.93 -33.61
N MET A 22 19.00 -2.68 -32.36
CA MET A 22 19.89 -2.83 -31.22
C MET A 22 20.07 -4.33 -30.96
N ALA A 23 21.24 -4.86 -31.33
CA ALA A 23 21.61 -6.24 -31.06
C ALA A 23 22.16 -6.37 -29.63
N LEU A 24 21.40 -6.99 -28.73
CA LEU A 24 21.92 -7.35 -27.40
C LEU A 24 22.77 -8.60 -27.53
N ARG A 25 24.09 -8.45 -27.47
CA ARG A 25 25.04 -9.54 -27.62
C ARG A 25 25.72 -9.90 -26.32
N ILE A 26 25.90 -11.21 -26.13
CA ILE A 26 26.79 -11.71 -25.07
C ILE A 26 28.22 -11.56 -25.58
N HIS A 27 29.02 -10.78 -24.87
CA HIS A 27 30.39 -10.44 -25.30
C HIS A 27 31.42 -11.50 -24.89
N ASP A 28 31.19 -12.24 -23.80
CA ASP A 28 32.18 -13.15 -23.22
C ASP A 28 31.53 -14.44 -22.68
N GLY A 29 32.33 -15.49 -22.52
CA GLY A 29 31.93 -16.81 -22.03
C GLY A 29 31.40 -17.76 -23.11
N ALA A 30 30.78 -18.86 -22.68
CA ALA A 30 30.33 -19.96 -23.54
C ALA A 30 29.26 -19.57 -24.59
N PHE A 31 28.67 -18.38 -24.45
CA PHE A 31 27.67 -17.84 -25.37
C PHE A 31 28.16 -16.56 -26.08
N SER A 32 29.47 -16.30 -26.07
CA SER A 32 30.05 -15.15 -26.77
C SER A 32 29.65 -15.15 -28.26
N ALA A 33 29.33 -13.95 -28.77
CA ALA A 33 28.78 -13.67 -30.11
C ALA A 33 27.29 -14.02 -30.33
N MET A 34 26.57 -14.51 -29.32
CA MET A 34 25.13 -14.75 -29.44
C MET A 34 24.33 -13.44 -29.40
N ASP A 35 23.46 -13.23 -30.38
CA ASP A 35 22.52 -12.11 -30.45
C ASP A 35 21.16 -12.51 -29.85
N LEU A 36 20.88 -11.97 -28.66
CA LEU A 36 19.65 -12.23 -27.90
C LEU A 36 18.42 -11.54 -28.49
N THR A 37 18.61 -10.70 -29.50
CA THR A 37 17.52 -10.01 -30.21
C THR A 37 17.25 -10.58 -31.58
N ALA A 38 17.94 -11.67 -31.95
CA ALA A 38 17.76 -12.32 -33.23
C ALA A 38 16.30 -12.78 -33.42
N ARG A 39 15.66 -12.24 -34.47
CA ARG A 39 14.26 -12.47 -34.81
C ARG A 39 14.14 -13.28 -36.10
N HIS A 40 13.12 -14.11 -36.17
CA HIS A 40 12.81 -14.88 -37.36
C HIS A 40 12.30 -13.94 -38.48
N PRO A 41 12.86 -14.00 -39.70
CA PRO A 41 12.65 -12.98 -40.74
C PRO A 41 11.22 -12.90 -41.28
N ARG A 42 10.42 -13.97 -41.16
CA ARG A 42 9.01 -13.96 -41.61
C ARG A 42 8.00 -13.62 -40.50
N THR A 43 8.33 -13.91 -39.24
CA THR A 43 7.36 -13.78 -38.14
C THR A 43 7.70 -12.60 -37.22
N GLY A 44 8.94 -12.10 -37.23
CA GLY A 44 9.38 -11.00 -36.36
C GLY A 44 9.53 -11.40 -34.88
N GLU A 45 9.23 -12.66 -34.53
CA GLU A 45 9.40 -13.19 -33.18
C GLU A 45 10.86 -13.57 -32.91
N LEU A 46 11.25 -13.61 -31.62
CA LEU A 46 12.57 -14.11 -31.22
C LEU A 46 12.78 -15.54 -31.71
N LEU A 47 13.99 -15.87 -32.14
CA LEU A 47 14.36 -17.24 -32.48
C LEU A 47 14.06 -18.17 -31.30
N SER A 48 13.37 -19.28 -31.57
CA SER A 48 13.01 -20.29 -30.56
C SER A 48 14.23 -20.79 -29.79
N THR A 49 15.38 -20.95 -30.46
CA THR A 49 16.66 -21.31 -29.85
C THR A 49 17.13 -20.27 -28.83
N VAL A 50 17.05 -18.97 -29.16
CA VAL A 50 17.42 -17.88 -28.25
C VAL A 50 16.50 -17.89 -27.03
N LYS A 51 15.19 -18.02 -27.25
CA LYS A 51 14.20 -18.10 -26.16
C LYS A 51 14.48 -19.29 -25.23
N PHE A 52 14.71 -20.48 -25.80
CA PHE A 52 15.01 -21.69 -25.04
C PHE A 52 16.29 -21.54 -24.20
N MET A 53 17.37 -21.00 -24.78
CA MET A 53 18.63 -20.82 -24.07
C MET A 53 18.52 -19.80 -22.94
N VAL A 54 17.87 -18.65 -23.18
CA VAL A 54 17.64 -17.65 -22.13
C VAL A 54 16.83 -18.23 -20.98
N GLN A 55 15.78 -19.00 -21.29
CA GLN A 55 14.97 -19.68 -20.26
C GLN A 55 15.78 -20.72 -19.48
N THR A 56 16.62 -21.50 -20.16
CA THR A 56 17.48 -22.51 -19.51
C THR A 56 18.52 -21.86 -18.61
N LEU A 57 19.14 -20.76 -19.04
CA LEU A 57 20.08 -20.00 -18.23
C LEU A 57 19.42 -19.33 -17.03
N ALA A 58 18.21 -18.79 -17.21
CA ALA A 58 17.42 -18.25 -16.10
C ALA A 58 17.12 -19.34 -15.06
N ALA A 59 16.65 -20.51 -15.52
CA ALA A 59 16.35 -21.65 -14.64
C ALA A 59 17.60 -22.18 -13.92
N ALA A 60 18.74 -22.29 -14.61
CA ALA A 60 20.01 -22.67 -13.98
C ALA A 60 20.46 -21.64 -12.93
N GLY A 61 20.30 -20.34 -13.22
CA GLY A 61 20.60 -19.27 -12.28
C GLY A 61 19.68 -19.27 -11.05
N GLU A 62 18.40 -19.64 -11.21
CA GLU A 62 17.47 -19.86 -10.10
C GLU A 62 17.90 -21.04 -9.23
N LEU A 63 18.21 -22.19 -9.85
CA LEU A 63 18.70 -23.36 -9.16
C LEU A 63 19.97 -23.06 -8.34
N GLN A 64 20.93 -22.34 -8.94
CA GLN A 64 22.15 -21.95 -8.24
C GLN A 64 21.87 -21.02 -7.06
N ARG A 65 20.97 -20.04 -7.23
CA ARG A 65 20.56 -19.14 -6.14
C ARG A 65 19.89 -19.88 -4.99
N ASP A 66 19.01 -20.83 -5.31
CA ASP A 66 18.29 -21.59 -4.29
C ASP A 66 19.22 -22.56 -3.55
N LEU A 67 20.17 -23.21 -4.24
CA LEU A 67 21.19 -24.02 -3.58
C LEU A 67 22.07 -23.18 -2.64
N GLN A 68 22.50 -21.99 -3.07
CA GLN A 68 23.29 -21.09 -2.21
C GLN A 68 22.50 -20.63 -0.98
N ARG A 69 21.19 -20.37 -1.13
CA ARG A 69 20.31 -20.04 -0.02
C ARG A 69 20.19 -21.20 0.97
N GLU A 70 19.98 -22.41 0.48
CA GLU A 70 19.83 -23.58 1.35
C GLU A 70 21.09 -23.82 2.18
N LEU A 71 22.27 -23.77 1.55
CA LEU A 71 23.56 -23.88 2.25
C LEU A 71 23.76 -22.75 3.29
N THR A 72 23.26 -21.55 3.00
CA THR A 72 23.30 -20.43 3.95
C THR A 72 22.37 -20.70 5.14
N TYR A 73 21.17 -21.22 4.90
CA TYR A 73 20.23 -21.59 5.96
C TYR A 73 20.73 -22.74 6.81
N ASP A 74 21.36 -23.76 6.21
CA ASP A 74 22.03 -24.83 6.93
C ASP A 74 23.10 -24.27 7.87
N GLY A 75 23.92 -23.35 7.36
CA GLY A 75 24.94 -22.66 8.16
C GLY A 75 24.33 -21.85 9.32
N LEU A 76 23.23 -21.13 9.08
CA LEU A 76 22.52 -20.38 10.11
C LEU A 76 21.90 -21.30 11.17
N ARG A 77 21.31 -22.43 10.76
CA ARG A 77 20.79 -23.45 11.67
C ARG A 77 21.90 -24.06 12.53
N ALA A 78 23.06 -24.35 11.93
CA ALA A 78 24.23 -24.83 12.67
C ALA A 78 24.79 -23.78 13.65
N ALA A 79 24.77 -22.50 13.29
CA ALA A 79 25.16 -21.41 14.18
C ALA A 79 24.18 -21.26 15.35
N ASP A 80 22.88 -21.35 15.09
CA ASP A 80 21.85 -21.27 16.13
C ASP A 80 21.94 -22.45 17.11
N ALA A 81 22.22 -23.66 16.62
CA ALA A 81 22.47 -24.84 17.45
C ALA A 81 23.69 -24.68 18.38
N LYS A 82 24.67 -23.84 18.00
CA LYS A 82 25.82 -23.46 18.85
C LYS A 82 25.48 -22.31 19.82
N GLY A 83 24.24 -21.82 19.83
CA GLY A 83 23.80 -20.69 20.64
C GLY A 83 24.13 -19.32 20.05
N ASN A 84 24.68 -19.25 18.84
CA ASN A 84 24.98 -17.97 18.20
C ASN A 84 23.69 -17.40 17.59
N LYS A 85 23.19 -16.32 18.20
CA LYS A 85 22.05 -15.57 17.66
C LYS A 85 22.53 -14.51 16.66
N GLY A 86 21.91 -14.52 15.48
CA GLY A 86 22.08 -13.45 14.49
C GLY A 86 21.30 -12.17 14.88
N GLY A 87 21.44 -11.13 14.05
CA GLY A 87 20.71 -9.87 14.21
C GLY A 87 21.46 -8.79 14.98
N ARG A 88 20.77 -7.67 15.23
CA ARG A 88 21.35 -6.51 15.92
C ARG A 88 21.46 -6.81 17.42
N ARG A 89 22.63 -6.54 18.00
CA ARG A 89 22.83 -6.65 19.45
C ARG A 89 21.86 -5.73 20.21
N PRO A 90 21.24 -6.19 21.30
CA PRO A 90 20.40 -5.36 22.15
C PRO A 90 21.14 -4.09 22.60
N ALA A 91 20.44 -2.96 22.62
CA ALA A 91 21.01 -1.68 23.04
C ALA A 91 21.36 -1.67 24.54
N VAL A 92 20.64 -2.45 25.34
CA VAL A 92 20.98 -2.75 26.74
C VAL A 92 21.56 -4.18 26.78
N PRO A 93 22.87 -4.35 27.07
CA PRO A 93 23.49 -5.66 27.20
C PRO A 93 22.84 -6.48 28.31
N ALA A 94 22.81 -7.81 28.15
CA ALA A 94 22.19 -8.73 29.13
C ALA A 94 22.69 -8.50 30.57
N ASP A 95 24.01 -8.27 30.73
CA ASP A 95 24.65 -8.01 32.02
C ASP A 95 24.10 -6.75 32.72
N LYS A 96 23.63 -5.77 31.94
CA LYS A 96 23.07 -4.51 32.44
C LYS A 96 21.54 -4.56 32.60
N THR A 97 20.87 -5.44 31.86
CA THR A 97 19.40 -5.57 31.89
C THR A 97 18.89 -5.94 33.28
N ALA A 98 19.59 -6.81 34.01
CA ALA A 98 19.20 -7.16 35.39
C ALA A 98 19.23 -5.93 36.30
N GLY A 99 20.30 -5.12 36.25
CA GLY A 99 20.40 -3.88 37.03
C GLY A 99 19.32 -2.86 36.66
N VAL A 100 19.07 -2.66 35.36
CA VAL A 100 17.99 -1.77 34.87
C VAL A 100 16.63 -2.22 35.41
N ARG A 101 16.34 -3.52 35.40
CA ARG A 101 15.09 -4.10 35.90
C ARG A 101 14.95 -3.93 37.42
N THR A 102 16.00 -4.25 38.19
CA THR A 102 16.00 -4.04 39.64
C THR A 102 15.76 -2.58 39.99
N SER A 103 16.50 -1.64 39.38
CA SER A 103 16.31 -0.22 39.64
C SER A 103 14.94 0.31 39.19
N TYR A 104 14.34 -0.28 38.15
CA TYR A 104 12.96 0.04 37.76
C TYR A 104 11.96 -0.40 38.82
N LEU A 105 12.11 -1.62 39.38
CA LEU A 105 11.27 -2.13 40.47
C LEU A 105 11.43 -1.32 41.77
N GLU A 106 12.62 -0.74 42.00
CA GLU A 106 12.89 0.21 43.08
C GLU A 106 12.28 1.62 42.84
N GLY A 107 11.55 1.81 41.73
CA GLY A 107 10.82 3.05 41.44
C GLY A 107 11.62 4.11 40.67
N ARG A 108 12.79 3.78 40.11
CA ARG A 108 13.55 4.74 39.28
C ARG A 108 12.86 4.95 37.93
N SER A 109 12.78 6.20 37.49
CA SER A 109 12.14 6.54 36.22
C SER A 109 12.92 6.06 35.00
N ILE A 110 12.21 5.71 33.91
CA ILE A 110 12.78 5.33 32.61
C ILE A 110 13.75 6.40 32.08
N ALA A 111 13.45 7.68 32.32
CA ALA A 111 14.29 8.79 31.87
C ALA A 111 15.61 8.88 32.67
N ALA A 112 15.60 8.54 33.97
CA ALA A 112 16.82 8.48 34.77
C ALA A 112 17.70 7.32 34.31
N LEU A 113 17.12 6.12 34.18
CA LEU A 113 17.81 4.92 33.70
C LEU A 113 18.43 5.12 32.32
N ALA A 114 17.73 5.79 31.40
CA ALA A 114 18.25 6.10 30.08
C ALA A 114 19.53 6.96 30.12
N ARG A 115 19.58 7.95 31.02
CA ARG A 115 20.75 8.81 31.19
C ARG A 115 21.91 8.06 31.85
N ASP A 116 21.62 7.33 32.93
CA ASP A 116 22.62 6.59 33.71
C ASP A 116 23.31 5.51 32.86
N HIS A 117 22.56 4.88 31.96
CA HIS A 117 23.09 3.83 31.07
C HIS A 117 23.52 4.33 29.69
N GLY A 118 23.34 5.62 29.38
CA GLY A 118 23.72 6.21 28.08
C GLY A 118 22.94 5.64 26.89
N VAL A 119 21.70 5.20 27.10
CA VAL A 119 20.85 4.59 26.07
C VAL A 119 19.56 5.38 25.87
N SER A 120 18.83 5.13 24.79
CA SER A 120 17.55 5.80 24.56
C SER A 120 16.48 5.33 25.56
N ARG A 121 15.48 6.19 25.83
CA ARG A 121 14.31 5.79 26.63
C ARG A 121 13.58 4.59 26.03
N GLY A 122 13.55 4.48 24.71
CA GLY A 122 12.98 3.33 24.00
C GLY A 122 13.72 2.03 24.31
N ALA A 123 15.06 2.06 24.36
CA ALA A 123 15.87 0.90 24.73
C ALA A 123 15.60 0.43 26.18
N ILE A 124 15.49 1.37 27.13
CA ILE A 124 15.09 1.05 28.50
C ILE A 124 13.67 0.48 28.52
N ARG A 125 12.71 1.10 27.81
CA ARG A 125 11.32 0.63 27.73
C ARG A 125 11.25 -0.79 27.19
N THR A 126 12.03 -1.13 26.17
CA THR A 126 12.15 -2.51 25.66
C THR A 126 12.74 -3.47 26.70
N ALA A 127 13.72 -3.03 27.50
CA ALA A 127 14.36 -3.86 28.51
C ALA A 127 13.46 -4.19 29.73
N VAL A 128 12.52 -3.29 30.06
CA VAL A 128 11.57 -3.45 31.17
C VAL A 128 10.13 -3.73 30.70
N ALA A 129 9.91 -4.00 29.42
CA ALA A 129 8.58 -4.12 28.83
C ALA A 129 7.69 -5.16 29.53
N ASP A 130 8.28 -6.23 30.05
CA ASP A 130 7.64 -7.28 30.83
C ASP A 130 7.24 -6.86 32.26
N LEU A 131 7.87 -5.81 32.79
CA LEU A 131 7.61 -5.27 34.14
C LEU A 131 6.70 -4.04 34.11
N MET A 132 6.49 -3.45 32.94
CA MET A 132 5.54 -2.36 32.82
C MET A 132 4.14 -2.96 33.01
N PRO A 133 3.31 -2.43 33.93
CA PRO A 133 1.89 -2.66 33.83
C PRO A 133 1.51 -2.18 32.43
N ASP A 134 0.81 -3.00 31.65
CA ASP A 134 0.09 -2.50 30.49
C ASP A 134 -0.76 -1.36 31.04
N HIS A 135 -0.29 -0.13 30.80
CA HIS A 135 -1.17 1.01 30.85
C HIS A 135 -1.96 0.90 29.55
N THR A 136 -2.79 -0.16 29.42
CA THR A 136 -4.14 0.09 28.94
C THR A 136 -4.60 1.18 29.86
N ALA A 137 -4.59 2.38 29.30
CA ALA A 137 -5.23 3.52 29.87
C ALA A 137 -6.44 3.02 30.66
N ILE A 138 -6.41 3.18 31.98
CA ILE A 138 -7.63 3.59 32.68
C ILE A 138 -7.84 5.04 32.22
N GLU A 139 -8.01 5.22 30.91
CA GLU A 139 -8.95 6.17 30.39
C GLU A 139 -10.25 5.45 30.68
N GLU A 140 -10.96 5.95 31.70
CA GLU A 140 -12.41 5.88 31.65
C GLU A 140 -12.84 6.07 30.20
N ASP A 141 -13.76 5.23 29.75
CA ASP A 141 -14.45 5.25 28.46
C ASP A 141 -15.13 6.61 28.22
N VAL A 142 -14.30 7.63 28.04
CA VAL A 142 -14.61 8.92 27.45
C VAL A 142 -13.95 8.82 26.10
N PRO A 143 -14.67 8.42 25.04
CA PRO A 143 -14.08 8.34 23.72
C PRO A 143 -13.41 9.67 23.42
N ALA A 144 -12.10 9.61 23.13
CA ALA A 144 -11.32 10.74 22.68
C ALA A 144 -12.16 11.55 21.68
N PRO A 145 -12.31 12.88 21.84
CA PRO A 145 -13.25 13.64 21.03
C PRO A 145 -12.92 13.40 19.56
N GLU A 146 -13.77 12.63 18.87
CA GLU A 146 -13.52 12.29 17.48
C GLU A 146 -13.49 13.62 16.71
N LEU A 147 -12.30 14.03 16.27
CA LEU A 147 -12.15 15.32 15.61
C LEU A 147 -13.04 15.35 14.36
N PRO A 148 -13.82 16.43 14.13
CA PRO A 148 -14.65 16.54 12.95
C PRO A 148 -13.80 16.41 11.67
N VAL A 149 -14.22 15.51 10.78
CA VAL A 149 -13.58 15.30 9.48
C VAL A 149 -14.50 15.86 8.40
N THR A 150 -13.91 16.43 7.35
CA THR A 150 -14.65 16.93 6.21
C THR A 150 -14.70 15.85 5.12
N LEU A 151 -15.90 15.36 4.81
CA LEU A 151 -16.14 14.43 3.72
C LEU A 151 -17.07 15.01 2.66
N ASP A 152 -16.77 14.67 1.42
CA ASP A 152 -17.64 14.94 0.29
C ASP A 152 -18.70 13.83 0.19
N MET A 153 -19.98 14.19 0.23
CA MET A 153 -21.11 13.29 0.05
C MET A 153 -21.74 13.51 -1.33
N PRO A 154 -21.91 12.47 -2.16
CA PRO A 154 -22.60 12.62 -3.44
C PRO A 154 -24.04 13.12 -3.28
N GLY A 155 -24.48 14.04 -4.14
CA GLY A 155 -25.78 14.71 -4.03
C GLY A 155 -26.98 13.75 -3.95
N ARG A 156 -26.95 12.64 -4.70
CA ARG A 156 -28.00 11.61 -4.62
C ARG A 156 -28.15 10.98 -3.23
N VAL A 157 -27.06 10.84 -2.49
CA VAL A 157 -27.09 10.33 -1.11
C VAL A 157 -27.64 11.41 -0.18
N ALA A 158 -27.21 12.66 -0.37
CA ALA A 158 -27.69 13.80 0.41
C ALA A 158 -29.20 14.04 0.22
N ASP A 159 -29.70 13.95 -1.03
CA ASP A 159 -31.12 14.11 -1.35
C ASP A 159 -31.98 13.04 -0.66
N PHE A 160 -31.53 11.78 -0.68
CA PHE A 160 -32.21 10.69 0.02
C PHE A 160 -32.22 10.87 1.55
N LEU A 161 -31.09 11.29 2.13
CA LEU A 161 -30.99 11.46 3.58
C LEU A 161 -31.86 12.63 4.08
N ARG A 162 -32.06 13.68 3.25
CA ARG A 162 -32.98 14.78 3.58
C ARG A 162 -34.45 14.36 3.66
N THR A 163 -34.84 13.26 3.01
CA THR A 163 -36.20 12.69 3.09
C THR A 163 -36.33 11.59 4.14
N THR A 164 -35.24 11.25 4.83
CA THR A 164 -35.19 10.20 5.87
C THR A 164 -35.33 10.83 7.26
N GLU A 165 -35.81 10.07 8.25
CA GLU A 165 -35.81 10.49 9.64
C GLU A 165 -34.38 10.47 10.21
N LEU A 166 -33.93 11.59 10.75
CA LEU A 166 -32.55 11.82 11.20
C LEU A 166 -32.51 12.30 12.65
N GLU A 167 -31.46 11.92 13.36
CA GLU A 167 -31.13 12.48 14.66
C GLU A 167 -30.69 13.96 14.53
N PRO A 168 -30.78 14.77 15.60
CA PRO A 168 -30.41 16.20 15.55
C PRO A 168 -29.00 16.47 15.02
N ALA A 169 -28.02 15.63 15.38
CA ALA A 169 -26.63 15.78 14.95
C ALA A 169 -26.44 15.50 13.45
N GLU A 170 -27.11 14.49 12.91
CA GLU A 170 -27.10 14.13 11.49
C GLU A 170 -27.77 15.22 10.64
N ARG A 171 -28.94 15.70 11.10
CA ARG A 171 -29.68 16.79 10.47
C ARG A 171 -28.86 18.08 10.47
N ALA A 172 -28.20 18.40 11.59
CA ALA A 172 -27.31 19.54 11.68
C ALA A 172 -26.13 19.41 10.69
N ALA A 173 -25.50 18.24 10.58
CA ALA A 173 -24.40 18.02 9.65
C ALA A 173 -24.82 18.23 8.18
N LEU A 174 -26.00 17.76 7.78
CA LEU A 174 -26.53 17.97 6.42
C LEU A 174 -26.95 19.43 6.17
N HIS A 175 -27.48 20.12 7.19
CA HIS A 175 -27.91 21.51 7.11
C HIS A 175 -26.72 22.47 6.95
N HIS A 176 -25.63 22.24 7.68
CA HIS A 176 -24.41 23.05 7.58
C HIS A 176 -23.50 22.67 6.41
N GLY A 177 -23.83 21.61 5.66
CA GLY A 177 -23.04 21.14 4.54
C GLY A 177 -22.97 22.14 3.38
N LEU A 178 -21.78 22.30 2.79
CA LEU A 178 -21.56 23.19 1.65
C LEU A 178 -21.80 22.46 0.33
N THR A 179 -22.71 22.98 -0.49
CA THR A 179 -23.03 22.38 -1.79
C THR A 179 -22.06 22.86 -2.87
N VAL A 180 -21.33 21.92 -3.49
CA VAL A 180 -20.46 22.16 -4.64
C VAL A 180 -21.14 21.64 -5.90
N ARG A 181 -21.44 22.52 -6.85
CA ARG A 181 -22.10 22.16 -8.12
C ARG A 181 -21.08 21.61 -9.12
N HIS A 182 -21.47 20.53 -9.81
CA HIS A 182 -20.78 19.95 -10.96
C HIS A 182 -21.78 19.84 -12.13
N GLY A 183 -21.32 19.73 -13.38
CA GLY A 183 -22.17 19.93 -14.57
C GLY A 183 -23.59 19.32 -14.55
N GLN A 184 -23.75 18.07 -14.11
CA GLN A 184 -25.06 17.38 -14.03
C GLN A 184 -25.38 16.87 -12.60
N GLY A 185 -24.76 17.45 -11.57
CA GLY A 185 -24.94 16.99 -10.19
C GLY A 185 -24.29 17.89 -9.15
N TYR A 186 -24.30 17.48 -7.90
CA TYR A 186 -23.60 18.22 -6.86
C TYR A 186 -23.00 17.27 -5.82
N THR A 187 -22.06 17.79 -5.06
CA THR A 187 -21.45 17.13 -3.92
C THR A 187 -21.70 18.00 -2.70
N LEU A 188 -22.15 17.41 -1.59
CA LEU A 188 -22.34 18.09 -0.32
C LEU A 188 -21.11 17.84 0.55
N ARG A 189 -20.33 18.88 0.82
CA ARG A 189 -19.18 18.83 1.72
C ARG A 189 -19.68 18.96 3.16
N ILE A 190 -19.53 17.90 3.93
CA ILE A 190 -20.04 17.79 5.30
C ILE A 190 -18.85 17.66 6.25
N THR A 191 -18.82 18.50 7.29
CA THR A 191 -17.85 18.40 8.37
C THR A 191 -18.56 17.85 9.61
N ALA A 192 -18.25 16.63 10.01
CA ALA A 192 -18.86 15.98 11.16
C ALA A 192 -17.90 14.98 11.80
N VAL A 193 -18.22 14.54 13.02
CA VAL A 193 -17.47 13.47 13.66
C VAL A 193 -17.61 12.16 12.86
N PRO A 194 -16.55 11.32 12.75
CA PRO A 194 -16.58 10.02 12.09
C PRO A 194 -17.80 9.16 12.40
N ALA A 195 -18.28 9.14 13.65
CA ALA A 195 -19.51 8.44 14.04
C ALA A 195 -20.76 8.91 13.25
N VAL A 196 -20.92 10.22 13.04
CA VAL A 196 -22.04 10.78 12.25
C VAL A 196 -21.90 10.39 10.78
N HIS A 197 -20.68 10.36 10.22
CA HIS A 197 -20.47 9.89 8.85
C HIS A 197 -20.82 8.41 8.65
N ARG A 198 -20.46 7.55 9.61
CA ARG A 198 -20.86 6.13 9.61
C ARG A 198 -22.38 5.98 9.67
N ARG A 199 -23.02 6.75 10.55
CA ARG A 199 -24.48 6.71 10.73
C ARG A 199 -25.24 7.18 9.48
N LEU A 200 -24.79 8.26 8.83
CA LEU A 200 -25.35 8.70 7.53
C LEU A 200 -25.17 7.65 6.44
N LEU A 201 -24.06 6.90 6.44
CA LEU A 201 -23.83 5.80 5.51
C LEU A 201 -24.80 4.63 5.75
N ASP A 202 -25.05 4.28 7.02
CA ASP A 202 -25.98 3.20 7.39
C ASP A 202 -27.41 3.56 6.98
N LEU A 203 -27.85 4.78 7.28
CA LEU A 203 -29.18 5.27 6.88
C LEU A 203 -29.36 5.27 5.36
N SER A 204 -28.29 5.45 4.59
CA SER A 204 -28.33 5.39 3.12
C SER A 204 -28.44 3.97 2.54
N GLN A 205 -28.38 2.90 3.35
CA GLN A 205 -28.44 1.50 2.89
C GLN A 205 -29.56 1.16 1.89
N PRO A 206 -30.79 1.70 2.00
CA PRO A 206 -31.86 1.42 1.04
C PRO A 206 -31.53 1.80 -0.42
N LEU A 207 -30.56 2.69 -0.66
CA LEU A 207 -30.09 3.06 -2.00
C LEU A 207 -29.35 1.92 -2.73
N ASP A 208 -28.91 0.88 -2.03
CA ASP A 208 -28.34 -0.32 -2.66
C ASP A 208 -29.41 -1.20 -3.34
N GLY A 209 -30.69 -0.95 -3.04
CA GLY A 209 -31.83 -1.73 -3.48
C GLY A 209 -32.45 -2.54 -2.33
N ALA A 210 -33.78 -2.49 -2.22
CA ALA A 210 -34.56 -3.38 -1.37
C ALA A 210 -35.13 -4.55 -2.21
N PRO A 211 -35.40 -5.73 -1.61
CA PRO A 211 -36.11 -6.80 -2.30
C PRO A 211 -37.46 -6.29 -2.83
N GLY A 212 -37.66 -6.33 -4.14
CA GLY A 212 -38.92 -5.93 -4.79
C GLY A 212 -38.99 -4.48 -5.31
N THR A 213 -37.92 -3.69 -5.24
CA THR A 213 -37.85 -2.34 -5.86
C THR A 213 -36.84 -2.29 -7.00
N ALA A 214 -37.15 -1.53 -8.06
CA ALA A 214 -36.22 -1.33 -9.18
C ALA A 214 -34.94 -0.62 -8.71
N VAL A 215 -33.79 -1.30 -8.85
CA VAL A 215 -32.49 -0.78 -8.45
C VAL A 215 -32.05 0.30 -9.44
N ILE A 216 -31.82 1.53 -8.95
CA ILE A 216 -31.33 2.65 -9.78
C ILE A 216 -29.79 2.64 -9.78
N PRO A 217 -29.11 2.32 -10.91
CA PRO A 217 -27.65 2.12 -10.91
C PRO A 217 -26.84 3.30 -10.39
N ALA A 218 -27.32 4.52 -10.66
CA ALA A 218 -26.65 5.73 -10.26
C ALA A 218 -26.82 6.07 -8.75
N GLN A 219 -27.86 5.54 -8.08
CA GLN A 219 -27.97 5.62 -6.61
C GLN A 219 -26.96 4.68 -5.93
N ARG A 220 -26.87 3.43 -6.41
CA ARG A 220 -25.87 2.46 -5.93
C ARG A 220 -24.44 2.95 -6.13
N LYS A 221 -24.14 3.56 -7.28
CA LYS A 221 -22.82 4.18 -7.53
C LYS A 221 -22.52 5.29 -6.52
N ALA A 222 -23.48 6.18 -6.29
CA ALA A 222 -23.32 7.30 -5.35
C ALA A 222 -23.10 6.80 -3.91
N ARG A 223 -23.86 5.80 -3.45
CA ARG A 223 -23.64 5.21 -2.13
C ARG A 223 -22.29 4.51 -2.01
N ARG A 224 -21.87 3.75 -3.03
CA ARG A 224 -20.56 3.10 -3.04
C ARG A 224 -19.42 4.10 -2.92
N GLU A 225 -19.52 5.23 -3.61
CA GLU A 225 -18.54 6.30 -3.52
C GLU A 225 -18.49 6.91 -2.11
N TYR A 226 -19.65 7.15 -1.49
CA TYR A 226 -19.69 7.62 -0.11
C TYR A 226 -19.12 6.60 0.88
N LYS A 227 -19.48 5.32 0.74
CA LYS A 227 -18.93 4.20 1.52
C LYS A 227 -17.41 4.19 1.47
N ASN A 228 -16.82 4.28 0.28
CA ASN A 228 -15.36 4.27 0.11
C ASN A 228 -14.69 5.42 0.88
N ARG A 229 -15.30 6.62 0.86
CA ARG A 229 -14.79 7.81 1.58
C ARG A 229 -14.88 7.63 3.09
N VAL A 230 -15.98 7.07 3.60
CA VAL A 230 -16.16 6.80 5.04
C VAL A 230 -15.24 5.68 5.53
N THR A 231 -15.05 4.61 4.74
CA THR A 231 -14.14 3.51 5.09
C THR A 231 -12.68 3.96 5.12
N ALA A 232 -12.30 4.92 4.26
CA ALA A 232 -10.95 5.50 4.27
C ALA A 232 -10.61 6.26 5.56
N LEU A 233 -11.59 6.68 6.37
CA LEU A 233 -11.36 7.31 7.67
C LEU A 233 -10.74 6.34 8.71
N GLY A 234 -10.88 5.03 8.53
CA GLY A 234 -10.42 4.00 9.47
C GLY A 234 -9.12 3.30 9.05
N ALA A 235 -8.54 3.65 7.91
CA ALA A 235 -7.26 3.09 7.48
C ALA A 235 -6.11 3.93 8.09
N PRO A 236 -5.18 3.33 8.86
CA PRO A 236 -3.98 4.05 9.26
C PRO A 236 -3.17 4.39 8.01
N ALA A 237 -2.79 5.67 7.87
CA ALA A 237 -1.91 6.16 6.83
C ALA A 237 -0.47 5.63 7.00
#